data_AF-A0AAN6ZJZ1-F1
#
_entry.id   AF-A0AAN6ZJZ1-F1
#
_cell.length_a   1.000
_cell.length_b   1.000
_cell.length_c   1.000
_cell.angle_alpha   90.00
_cell.angle_beta   90.00
_cell.angle_gamma   90.00
#
_symmetry.space_group_name_H-M   'P 1'
#
loop_
_entity.id
_entity.type
_entity.pdbx_description
1 polymer ?
#
loop_
_entity_poly.entity_id
_entity_poly.type
_entity_poly.pdbx_seq_one_letter_code
_entity_poly.pdbx_strand_id
1 'polypeptide(L)'
;MAHKDTLFLLIPTNGEAEAALNLPANSRYVSSFSSLSPRGLEVGFHVTSVPSRVLATVGRKGDLTLQGSSVSRTHVAFEMHPDTLVVRLSVKAKGAKTVTVHRQIGAQPGVVEGDCVLTYGVEYGLTIAQYTFRVSWKPISPEALRDLAIAGYRDSRGRQNEVDLRDWPTEPPLQKRPWYEVRCDAPGITGPRFREAAGTLREKVGRGASASVYRAVDEESGHAFAIKAVARKTPAEALPISDRFKHEVNILSELKHENIIKLLGHAELPNGTIEIHLPLRPGNLRSIITSPNWRQEDDDKLCKSTMSQMLCALDYLAVYGLCHRDVKPENILCLPLPAGGHRFELADFELAVHISKAEGHCGTKTYQAPESHPSGKFPQSPKMDVWSLFATIADIHHRFDEFPPPSNASYSNVRRSIVAIAQVWPTFADMVQENPDLRVSAAELLLTNFDGEGLTT
;
A
#
# COMPACT_ATOMS: atom_id res chain seq x y z
N MET A 1 -5.12 25.57 -32.00
CA MET A 1 -5.01 24.10 -31.83
C MET A 1 -4.30 23.85 -30.51
N ALA A 2 -4.65 22.80 -29.78
CA ALA A 2 -4.07 22.53 -28.45
C ALA A 2 -2.56 22.31 -28.49
N HIS A 3 -1.86 22.68 -27.41
CA HIS A 3 -0.43 22.44 -27.27
C HIS A 3 -0.11 20.93 -27.28
N LYS A 4 1.12 20.56 -27.69
CA LYS A 4 1.53 19.15 -27.79
C LYS A 4 1.50 18.42 -26.45
N ASP A 5 1.80 19.12 -25.37
CA ASP A 5 1.93 18.59 -24.00
C ASP A 5 0.62 18.71 -23.18
N THR A 6 -0.48 19.07 -23.84
CA THR A 6 -1.81 19.09 -23.26
C THR A 6 -2.31 17.66 -23.06
N LEU A 7 -2.74 17.33 -21.85
CA LEU A 7 -3.27 16.01 -21.50
C LEU A 7 -4.79 15.97 -21.67
N PHE A 8 -5.48 17.02 -21.23
CA PHE A 8 -6.93 17.16 -21.35
C PHE A 8 -7.37 18.62 -21.41
N LEU A 9 -8.60 18.83 -21.85
CA LEU A 9 -9.28 20.12 -21.83
C LEU A 9 -10.39 20.10 -20.78
N LEU A 10 -10.59 21.21 -20.09
CA LEU A 10 -11.81 21.50 -19.34
C LEU A 10 -12.81 22.19 -20.28
N ILE A 11 -13.76 21.42 -20.79
CA ILE A 11 -14.81 21.93 -21.69
C ILE A 11 -15.94 22.50 -20.83
N PRO A 12 -16.35 23.76 -21.01
CA PRO A 12 -17.44 24.35 -20.24
C PRO A 12 -18.77 23.66 -20.52
N THR A 13 -19.60 23.50 -19.50
CA THR A 13 -20.97 22.93 -19.62
C THR A 13 -22.06 23.87 -19.11
N ASN A 14 -21.69 25.05 -18.60
CA ASN A 14 -22.62 26.11 -18.23
C ASN A 14 -22.09 27.50 -18.63
N GLY A 15 -22.96 28.52 -18.56
CA GLY A 15 -22.62 29.88 -18.99
C GLY A 15 -21.46 30.52 -18.20
N GLU A 16 -21.33 30.21 -16.91
CA GLU A 16 -20.22 30.68 -16.08
C GLU A 16 -18.88 30.11 -16.58
N ALA A 17 -18.82 28.82 -16.87
CA ALA A 17 -17.62 28.19 -17.43
C ALA A 17 -17.28 28.69 -18.82
N GLU A 18 -18.28 29.01 -19.65
CA GLU A 18 -18.07 29.63 -20.96
C GLU A 18 -17.46 31.04 -20.81
N ALA A 19 -17.95 31.84 -19.86
CA ALA A 19 -17.39 33.15 -19.56
C ALA A 19 -15.92 33.06 -19.11
N ALA A 20 -15.54 31.98 -18.41
CA ALA A 20 -14.16 31.75 -18.02
C ALA A 20 -13.21 31.58 -19.21
N LEU A 21 -13.66 31.04 -20.35
CA LEU A 21 -12.84 30.93 -21.56
C LEU A 21 -12.51 32.31 -22.17
N ASN A 22 -13.36 33.31 -21.96
CA ASN A 22 -13.20 34.64 -22.52
C ASN A 22 -12.36 35.58 -21.64
N LEU A 23 -11.89 35.11 -20.48
CA LEU A 23 -11.02 35.90 -19.60
C LEU A 23 -9.65 36.13 -20.25
N PRO A 24 -9.14 37.37 -20.27
CA PRO A 24 -7.82 37.66 -20.84
C PRO A 24 -6.69 36.80 -20.25
N ALA A 25 -6.75 36.52 -18.94
CA ALA A 25 -5.78 35.68 -18.24
C ALA A 25 -5.73 34.23 -18.74
N ASN A 26 -6.85 33.72 -19.28
CA ASN A 26 -6.98 32.35 -19.78
C ASN A 26 -6.72 32.25 -21.29
N SER A 27 -6.73 33.36 -22.03
CA SER A 27 -6.65 33.40 -23.51
C SER A 27 -5.53 32.53 -24.10
N ARG A 28 -4.37 32.50 -23.44
CA ARG A 28 -3.18 31.70 -23.82
C ARG A 28 -3.34 30.17 -23.63
N TYR A 29 -4.34 29.73 -22.87
CA TYR A 29 -4.62 28.33 -22.55
C TYR A 29 -5.99 27.88 -23.06
N VAL A 30 -6.62 28.63 -23.97
CA VAL A 30 -7.93 28.27 -24.52
C VAL A 30 -7.74 27.71 -25.93
N SER A 31 -8.05 26.44 -26.12
CA SER A 31 -7.91 25.78 -27.42
C SER A 31 -8.91 24.64 -27.61
N SER A 32 -8.80 23.97 -28.75
CA SER A 32 -9.55 22.77 -29.09
C SER A 32 -8.61 21.73 -29.70
N PHE A 33 -8.97 20.45 -29.57
CA PHE A 33 -8.21 19.34 -30.19
C PHE A 33 -8.40 19.27 -31.71
N SER A 34 -9.54 19.75 -32.23
CA SER A 34 -9.80 19.88 -33.65
C SER A 34 -10.59 21.16 -33.93
N SER A 35 -10.68 21.58 -35.18
CA SER A 35 -11.50 22.74 -35.60
C SER A 35 -13.00 22.55 -35.34
N LEU A 36 -13.44 21.29 -35.22
CA LEU A 36 -14.84 20.91 -34.99
C LEU A 36 -15.13 20.60 -33.50
N SER A 37 -14.10 20.52 -32.66
CA SER A 37 -14.24 20.23 -31.24
C SER A 37 -14.51 21.50 -30.44
N PRO A 38 -15.28 21.42 -29.33
CA PRO A 38 -15.49 22.56 -28.45
C PRO A 38 -14.16 23.06 -27.89
N ARG A 39 -14.10 24.37 -27.65
CA ARG A 39 -12.96 24.99 -26.97
C ARG A 39 -13.01 24.69 -25.48
N GLY A 40 -11.85 24.63 -24.85
CA GLY A 40 -11.74 24.48 -23.40
C GLY A 40 -10.40 24.98 -22.89
N LEU A 41 -10.25 24.94 -21.56
CA LEU A 41 -9.00 25.29 -20.89
C LEU A 41 -8.04 24.11 -20.94
N GLU A 42 -6.82 24.35 -21.41
CA GLU A 42 -5.76 23.35 -21.46
C GLU A 42 -5.25 23.00 -20.07
N VAL A 43 -5.07 21.70 -19.81
CA VAL A 43 -4.34 21.18 -18.65
C VAL A 43 -3.22 20.27 -19.13
N GLY A 44 -1.99 20.59 -18.75
CA GLY A 44 -0.77 19.89 -19.16
C GLY A 44 0.48 20.54 -18.56
N PHE A 45 1.66 19.93 -18.77
CA PHE A 45 2.92 20.38 -18.17
C PHE A 45 3.44 21.74 -18.68
N HIS A 46 2.83 22.29 -19.73
CA HIS A 46 3.13 23.61 -20.29
C HIS A 46 2.34 24.74 -19.62
N VAL A 47 1.31 24.43 -18.83
CA VAL A 47 0.44 25.43 -18.19
C VAL A 47 1.14 26.09 -17.01
N THR A 48 1.74 25.29 -16.12
CA THR A 48 2.60 25.80 -15.05
C THR A 48 3.94 26.28 -15.60
N SER A 49 4.39 27.44 -15.11
CA SER A 49 5.74 27.95 -15.37
C SER A 49 6.79 27.34 -14.44
N VAL A 50 6.38 26.81 -13.29
CA VAL A 50 7.26 26.19 -12.30
C VAL A 50 7.31 24.68 -12.60
N PRO A 51 8.50 24.14 -12.91
CA PRO A 51 8.65 22.70 -13.02
C PRO A 51 8.27 22.08 -11.68
N SER A 52 7.27 21.19 -11.71
CA SER A 52 6.73 20.52 -10.53
C SER A 52 5.85 19.35 -10.95
N ARG A 53 5.25 18.68 -9.95
CA ARG A 53 4.19 17.67 -10.17
C ARG A 53 2.83 18.29 -10.51
N VAL A 54 2.66 19.61 -10.38
CA VAL A 54 1.40 20.30 -10.64
C VAL A 54 1.29 20.53 -12.15
N LEU A 55 0.21 20.04 -12.76
CA LEU A 55 -0.13 20.28 -14.17
C LEU A 55 -0.71 21.68 -14.35
N ALA A 56 -1.71 22.02 -13.53
CA ALA A 56 -2.34 23.32 -13.52
C ALA A 56 -3.06 23.56 -12.19
N THR A 57 -3.05 24.81 -11.73
CA THR A 57 -3.91 25.27 -10.64
C THR A 57 -5.10 26.06 -11.17
N VAL A 58 -6.26 25.88 -10.56
CA VAL A 58 -7.50 26.58 -10.95
C VAL A 58 -8.02 27.39 -9.78
N GLY A 59 -8.28 28.68 -9.98
CA GLY A 59 -8.82 29.58 -8.95
C GLY A 59 -8.68 31.05 -9.31
N ARG A 60 -8.95 31.97 -8.36
CA ARG A 60 -8.84 33.42 -8.60
C ARG A 60 -7.43 33.90 -8.98
N LYS A 61 -6.40 33.19 -8.53
CA LYS A 61 -4.98 33.47 -8.85
C LYS A 61 -4.25 32.18 -9.24
N GLY A 62 -4.97 31.21 -9.80
CA GLY A 62 -4.37 29.99 -10.36
C GLY A 62 -3.82 30.24 -11.77
N ASP A 63 -3.16 29.23 -12.33
CA ASP A 63 -2.71 29.24 -13.73
C ASP A 63 -3.90 29.38 -14.69
N LEU A 64 -5.00 28.72 -14.34
CA LEU A 64 -6.32 28.86 -14.96
C LEU A 64 -7.22 29.68 -14.04
N THR A 65 -7.57 30.88 -14.49
CA THR A 65 -8.29 31.86 -13.68
C THR A 65 -9.80 31.62 -13.73
N LEU A 66 -10.43 31.54 -12.56
CA LEU A 66 -11.90 31.60 -12.39
C LEU A 66 -12.26 32.82 -11.53
N GLN A 67 -13.39 33.47 -11.81
CA GLN A 67 -13.84 34.66 -11.09
C GLN A 67 -14.96 34.32 -10.07
N GLY A 68 -15.36 35.31 -9.27
CA GLY A 68 -16.43 35.15 -8.28
C GLY A 68 -15.94 35.04 -6.84
N SER A 69 -16.82 35.44 -5.91
CA SER A 69 -16.56 35.49 -4.47
C SER A 69 -16.45 34.11 -3.83
N SER A 70 -17.14 33.12 -4.39
CA SER A 70 -17.14 31.70 -4.01
C SER A 70 -15.86 30.95 -4.40
N VAL A 71 -14.98 31.56 -5.22
CA VAL A 71 -13.76 30.90 -5.70
C VAL A 71 -12.57 31.26 -4.80
N SER A 72 -11.86 30.25 -4.30
CA SER A 72 -10.62 30.45 -3.53
C SER A 72 -9.45 30.96 -4.39
N ARG A 73 -8.36 31.42 -3.75
CA ARG A 73 -7.14 31.86 -4.46
C ARG A 73 -6.64 30.77 -5.42
N THR A 74 -6.47 29.58 -4.87
CA THR A 74 -6.31 28.31 -5.58
C THR A 74 -7.42 27.42 -5.05
N HIS A 75 -8.36 27.05 -5.92
CA HIS A 75 -9.52 26.25 -5.55
C HIS A 75 -9.20 24.76 -5.68
N VAL A 76 -8.62 24.37 -6.81
CA VAL A 76 -8.14 23.01 -7.07
C VAL A 76 -6.76 23.05 -7.73
N ALA A 77 -6.04 21.95 -7.64
CA ALA A 77 -4.83 21.68 -8.39
C ALA A 77 -4.94 20.31 -9.05
N PHE A 78 -4.56 20.22 -10.32
CA PHE A 78 -4.31 18.95 -10.99
C PHE A 78 -2.84 18.62 -10.80
N GLU A 79 -2.54 17.50 -10.15
CA GLU A 79 -1.19 17.08 -9.81
C GLU A 79 -0.97 15.66 -10.31
N MET A 80 0.23 15.34 -10.79
CA MET A 80 0.59 13.96 -11.09
C MET A 80 1.15 13.28 -9.84
N HIS A 81 0.60 12.12 -9.49
CA HIS A 81 1.09 11.35 -8.36
C HIS A 81 2.49 10.78 -8.68
N PRO A 82 3.50 10.96 -7.82
CA PRO A 82 4.88 10.58 -8.13
C PRO A 82 5.06 9.07 -8.37
N ASP A 83 4.37 8.22 -7.60
CA ASP A 83 4.57 6.77 -7.66
C ASP A 83 3.64 6.05 -8.66
N THR A 84 2.39 6.47 -8.76
CA THR A 84 1.38 5.82 -9.60
C THR A 84 1.22 6.49 -10.96
N LEU A 85 1.72 7.73 -11.11
CA LEU A 85 1.70 8.52 -12.35
C LEU A 85 0.28 8.81 -12.87
N VAL A 86 -0.72 8.68 -12.00
CA VAL A 86 -2.10 9.09 -12.27
C VAL A 86 -2.27 10.58 -12.06
N VAL A 87 -3.24 11.18 -12.76
CA VAL A 87 -3.64 12.56 -12.50
C VAL A 87 -4.53 12.59 -11.27
N ARG A 88 -4.21 13.43 -10.30
CA ARG A 88 -4.99 13.66 -9.09
C ARG A 88 -5.52 15.08 -9.10
N LEU A 89 -6.82 15.23 -8.87
CA LEU A 89 -7.45 16.49 -8.51
C LEU A 89 -7.36 16.64 -6.99
N SER A 90 -6.72 17.72 -6.53
CA SER A 90 -6.63 18.08 -5.11
C SER A 90 -7.39 19.37 -4.84
N VAL A 91 -8.30 19.35 -3.88
CA VAL A 91 -9.05 20.52 -3.43
C VAL A 91 -8.21 21.31 -2.44
N LYS A 92 -7.95 22.58 -2.76
CA LYS A 92 -7.15 23.50 -1.92
C LYS A 92 -8.00 24.56 -1.21
N ALA A 93 -9.28 24.64 -1.56
CA ALA A 93 -10.22 25.57 -0.93
C ALA A 93 -10.50 25.19 0.53
N LYS A 94 -10.72 26.20 1.39
CA LYS A 94 -11.15 25.99 2.77
C LYS A 94 -12.68 25.76 2.77
N GLY A 95 -13.08 24.48 2.85
CA GLY A 95 -14.48 24.04 2.85
C GLY A 95 -14.72 22.92 1.83
N ALA A 96 -14.92 21.69 2.28
CA ALA A 96 -14.82 20.47 1.46
C ALA A 96 -15.96 20.24 0.44
N LYS A 97 -17.01 21.08 0.42
CA LYS A 97 -18.25 20.85 -0.35
C LYS A 97 -18.38 21.69 -1.63
N THR A 98 -17.29 22.28 -2.12
CA THR A 98 -17.34 23.16 -3.31
C THR A 98 -16.89 22.48 -4.59
N VAL A 99 -16.38 21.24 -4.51
CA VAL A 99 -15.91 20.48 -5.66
C VAL A 99 -16.57 19.12 -5.70
N THR A 100 -17.18 18.83 -6.84
CA THR A 100 -17.87 17.56 -7.08
C THR A 100 -17.41 17.01 -8.41
N VAL A 101 -17.05 15.72 -8.41
CA VAL A 101 -16.65 14.98 -9.60
C VAL A 101 -17.70 13.92 -9.89
N HIS A 102 -18.31 14.03 -11.06
CA HIS A 102 -19.24 13.06 -11.60
C HIS A 102 -18.48 12.20 -12.60
N ARG A 103 -18.54 10.88 -12.45
CA ARG A 103 -17.95 9.94 -13.43
C ARG A 103 -19.03 9.08 -14.05
N GLN A 104 -18.93 8.84 -15.36
CA GLN A 104 -19.70 7.80 -16.03
C GLN A 104 -18.84 6.53 -16.11
N ILE A 105 -19.16 5.53 -15.29
CA ILE A 105 -18.61 4.18 -15.43
C ILE A 105 -19.74 3.30 -15.96
N GLY A 106 -19.73 3.02 -17.27
CA GLY A 106 -20.83 2.29 -17.89
C GLY A 106 -22.19 2.99 -17.66
N ALA A 107 -23.16 2.29 -17.08
CA ALA A 107 -24.55 2.77 -16.90
C ALA A 107 -24.86 3.37 -15.50
N GLN A 108 -23.91 3.44 -14.56
CA GLN A 108 -24.16 4.01 -13.22
C GLN A 108 -23.34 5.29 -12.96
N PRO A 109 -24.00 6.41 -12.60
CA PRO A 109 -23.30 7.64 -12.24
C PRO A 109 -22.71 7.53 -10.83
N GLY A 110 -21.41 7.78 -10.70
CA GLY A 110 -20.74 7.92 -9.40
C GLY A 110 -20.45 9.39 -9.09
N VAL A 111 -20.67 9.80 -7.84
CA VAL A 111 -20.36 11.15 -7.34
C VAL A 111 -19.26 11.06 -6.29
N VAL A 112 -18.18 11.82 -6.48
CA VAL A 112 -17.08 11.96 -5.53
C VAL A 112 -17.00 13.41 -5.10
N GLU A 113 -17.02 13.67 -3.79
CA GLU A 113 -16.79 14.99 -3.21
C GLU A 113 -15.32 15.09 -2.76
N GLY A 114 -14.66 16.21 -3.07
CA GLY A 114 -13.29 16.45 -2.63
C GLY A 114 -12.21 15.93 -3.57
N ASP A 115 -11.12 15.43 -2.99
CA ASP A 115 -9.96 14.92 -3.72
C ASP A 115 -10.29 13.64 -4.48
N CYS A 116 -9.78 13.50 -5.71
CA CYS A 116 -9.94 12.28 -6.48
C CYS A 116 -8.86 12.07 -7.54
N VAL A 117 -8.75 10.83 -8.01
CA VAL A 117 -7.93 10.42 -9.14
C VAL A 117 -8.75 10.50 -10.42
N LEU A 118 -8.18 11.17 -11.42
CA LEU A 118 -8.67 11.21 -12.79
C LEU A 118 -7.89 10.20 -13.62
N THR A 119 -8.58 9.15 -14.04
CA THR A 119 -7.98 8.08 -14.84
C THR A 119 -8.01 8.44 -16.33
N TYR A 120 -6.89 8.20 -17.01
CA TYR A 120 -6.76 8.42 -18.44
C TYR A 120 -7.86 7.69 -19.22
N GLY A 121 -8.57 8.43 -20.08
CA GLY A 121 -9.63 7.90 -20.94
C GLY A 121 -11.01 7.77 -20.28
N VAL A 122 -11.16 8.05 -18.99
CA VAL A 122 -12.47 8.07 -18.32
C VAL A 122 -13.07 9.47 -18.42
N GLU A 123 -14.33 9.60 -18.83
CA GLU A 123 -15.00 10.91 -18.86
C GLU A 123 -15.47 11.34 -17.46
N TYR A 124 -15.17 12.59 -17.12
CA TYR A 124 -15.55 13.20 -15.85
C TYR A 124 -16.30 14.52 -16.07
N GLY A 125 -17.40 14.71 -15.36
CA GLY A 125 -18.00 16.01 -15.09
C GLY A 125 -17.38 16.60 -13.81
N LEU A 126 -16.98 17.86 -13.85
CA LEU A 126 -16.29 18.54 -12.77
C LEU A 126 -17.03 19.84 -12.43
N THR A 127 -17.48 19.96 -11.20
CA THR A 127 -18.07 21.18 -10.66
C THR A 127 -17.09 21.82 -9.69
N ILE A 128 -16.77 23.10 -9.89
CA ILE A 128 -15.94 23.92 -9.00
C ILE A 128 -16.70 25.20 -8.68
N ALA A 129 -17.20 25.33 -7.45
CA ALA A 129 -18.14 26.40 -7.08
C ALA A 129 -19.33 26.46 -8.06
N GLN A 130 -19.51 27.58 -8.78
CA GLN A 130 -20.57 27.73 -9.78
C GLN A 130 -20.17 27.28 -11.21
N TYR A 131 -18.92 26.87 -11.42
CA TYR A 131 -18.41 26.49 -12.73
C TYR A 131 -18.55 25.00 -12.96
N THR A 132 -19.11 24.59 -14.10
CA THR A 132 -19.21 23.18 -14.48
C THR A 132 -18.45 22.91 -15.77
N PHE A 133 -17.63 21.86 -15.75
CA PHE A 133 -16.78 21.44 -16.85
C PHE A 133 -16.97 19.95 -17.14
N ARG A 134 -16.65 19.55 -18.37
CA ARG A 134 -16.40 18.16 -18.75
C ARG A 134 -14.91 18.01 -19.05
N VAL A 135 -14.28 16.99 -18.47
CA VAL A 135 -12.90 16.60 -18.77
C VAL A 135 -12.89 15.87 -20.10
N SER A 136 -12.27 16.47 -21.11
CA SER A 136 -12.06 15.87 -22.42
C SER A 136 -10.58 15.53 -22.58
N TRP A 137 -10.25 14.24 -22.54
CA TRP A 137 -8.88 13.79 -22.76
C TRP A 137 -8.43 14.00 -24.21
N LYS A 138 -7.12 14.14 -24.41
CA LYS A 138 -6.53 14.15 -25.75
C LYS A 138 -6.91 12.87 -26.50
N PRO A 139 -7.35 12.95 -27.77
CA PRO A 139 -7.90 11.81 -28.52
C PRO A 139 -6.78 10.88 -29.03
N ILE A 140 -6.09 10.23 -28.10
CA ILE A 140 -5.08 9.19 -28.31
C ILE A 140 -5.41 8.01 -27.38
N SER A 141 -4.77 6.86 -27.56
CA SER A 141 -5.04 5.72 -26.67
C SER A 141 -4.69 6.06 -25.21
N PRO A 142 -5.39 5.48 -24.21
CA PRO A 142 -5.06 5.69 -22.79
C PRO A 142 -3.60 5.41 -22.46
N GLU A 143 -2.99 4.41 -23.11
CA GLU A 143 -1.57 4.07 -22.96
C GLU A 143 -0.67 5.18 -23.50
N ALA A 144 -0.93 5.65 -24.72
CA ALA A 144 -0.16 6.74 -25.33
C ALA A 144 -0.30 8.05 -24.53
N LEU A 145 -1.48 8.30 -23.93
CA LEU A 145 -1.70 9.44 -23.08
C LEU A 145 -0.94 9.36 -21.76
N ARG A 146 -0.90 8.17 -21.17
CA ARG A 146 -0.07 7.89 -20.00
C ARG A 146 1.40 8.10 -20.32
N ASP A 147 1.88 7.59 -21.44
CA ASP A 147 3.28 7.76 -21.86
C ASP A 147 3.63 9.23 -22.10
N LEU A 148 2.71 10.00 -22.71
CA LEU A 148 2.86 11.45 -22.87
C LEU A 148 2.94 12.16 -21.51
N ALA A 149 2.10 11.78 -20.54
CA ALA A 149 2.13 12.34 -19.20
C ALA A 149 3.44 12.01 -18.47
N ILE A 150 3.93 10.78 -18.61
CA ILE A 150 5.21 10.34 -18.04
C ILE A 150 6.37 11.12 -18.65
N ALA A 151 6.39 11.29 -19.97
CA ALA A 151 7.41 12.08 -20.66
C ALA A 151 7.38 13.55 -20.19
N GLY A 152 6.21 14.19 -20.18
CA GLY A 152 6.06 15.57 -19.71
C GLY A 152 6.48 15.76 -18.25
N TYR A 153 6.22 14.77 -17.39
CA TYR A 153 6.70 14.80 -16.01
C TYR A 153 8.22 14.70 -15.90
N ARG A 154 8.84 13.80 -16.67
CA ARG A 154 10.31 13.66 -16.71
C ARG A 154 10.96 14.94 -17.21
N ASP A 155 10.40 15.57 -18.24
CA ASP A 155 10.89 16.84 -18.77
C ASP A 155 10.71 17.99 -17.77
N SER A 156 9.57 18.03 -17.06
CA SER A 156 9.34 18.95 -15.94
C SER A 156 10.39 18.75 -14.83
N ARG A 157 10.66 17.51 -14.44
CA ARG A 157 11.69 17.14 -13.46
C ARG A 157 13.10 17.49 -13.92
N GLY A 158 13.43 17.26 -15.20
CA GLY A 158 14.72 17.62 -15.80
C GLY A 158 14.99 19.12 -15.68
N ARG A 159 14.00 19.96 -16.02
CA ARG A 159 14.07 21.42 -15.84
C ARG A 159 14.21 21.84 -14.37
N GLN A 160 13.74 21.03 -13.44
CA GLN A 160 13.87 21.25 -11.99
C GLN A 160 15.31 21.03 -11.51
N ASN A 161 16.04 20.08 -12.11
CA ASN A 161 17.44 19.79 -11.79
C ASN A 161 18.43 20.84 -12.34
N GLU A 162 17.97 21.77 -13.20
CA GLU A 162 18.74 22.93 -13.68
C GLU A 162 18.59 24.18 -12.79
N VAL A 163 17.78 24.10 -11.73
CA VAL A 163 17.60 25.16 -10.73
C VAL A 163 18.55 24.90 -9.54
N ASP A 164 19.30 25.93 -9.14
CA ASP A 164 20.37 25.88 -8.12
C ASP A 164 19.90 25.22 -6.80
N LEU A 165 20.78 24.42 -6.19
CA LEU A 165 20.55 23.52 -5.03
C LEU A 165 20.03 24.24 -3.75
N ARG A 166 19.95 25.56 -3.75
CA ARG A 166 19.58 26.40 -2.60
C ARG A 166 18.07 26.51 -2.35
N ASP A 167 17.24 26.13 -3.33
CA ASP A 167 15.76 26.14 -3.22
C ASP A 167 15.17 24.76 -2.91
N TRP A 168 16.00 23.75 -2.64
CA TRP A 168 15.48 22.48 -2.13
C TRP A 168 14.82 22.73 -0.77
N PRO A 169 13.57 22.28 -0.55
CA PRO A 169 12.93 22.40 0.75
C PRO A 169 13.87 21.84 1.84
N THR A 170 14.33 22.72 2.73
CA THR A 170 15.30 22.41 3.79
C THR A 170 14.69 21.59 4.92
N GLU A 171 13.42 21.20 4.81
CA GLU A 171 12.82 20.28 5.74
C GLU A 171 13.37 18.87 5.42
N PRO A 172 14.20 18.26 6.29
CA PRO A 172 14.31 16.82 6.29
C PRO A 172 12.88 16.27 6.33
N PRO A 173 12.58 15.10 5.75
CA PRO A 173 11.28 14.51 5.95
C PRO A 173 11.10 14.24 7.45
N LEU A 174 10.51 15.20 8.17
CA LEU A 174 9.78 14.95 9.39
C LEU A 174 8.99 13.69 9.09
N GLN A 175 9.12 12.70 9.96
CA GLN A 175 8.52 11.37 9.86
C GLN A 175 7.02 11.51 9.59
N LYS A 176 6.65 11.77 8.33
CA LYS A 176 5.28 11.98 7.91
C LYS A 176 4.68 10.60 8.03
N ARG A 177 3.66 10.49 8.89
CA ARG A 177 2.90 9.25 9.03
C ARG A 177 2.58 8.70 7.64
N PRO A 178 2.70 7.39 7.41
CA PRO A 178 2.29 6.77 6.15
C PRO A 178 0.93 7.28 5.70
N TRP A 179 0.77 7.50 4.39
CA TRP A 179 -0.44 8.10 3.81
C TRP A 179 -1.73 7.38 4.24
N TYR A 180 -1.67 6.05 4.40
CA TYR A 180 -2.80 5.23 4.82
C TYR A 180 -3.15 5.41 6.30
N GLU A 181 -2.17 5.72 7.17
CA GLU A 181 -2.46 6.03 8.58
C GLU A 181 -3.22 7.33 8.72
N VAL A 182 -2.78 8.38 8.01
CA VAL A 182 -3.48 9.68 7.96
C VAL A 182 -4.93 9.50 7.54
N ARG A 183 -5.18 8.62 6.56
CA ARG A 183 -6.53 8.37 6.06
C ARG A 183 -7.37 7.49 6.98
N CYS A 184 -6.78 6.50 7.64
CA CYS A 184 -7.49 5.70 8.64
C CYS A 184 -7.91 6.54 9.86
N ASP A 185 -7.18 7.59 10.19
CA ASP A 185 -7.45 8.43 11.35
C ASP A 185 -8.31 9.67 11.02
N ALA A 186 -8.64 9.89 9.74
CA ALA A 186 -9.38 11.06 9.29
C ALA A 186 -10.86 11.04 9.80
N PRO A 187 -11.27 12.01 10.64
CA PRO A 187 -12.64 12.08 11.15
C PRO A 187 -13.61 12.50 10.04
N GLY A 188 -14.80 11.87 10.00
CA GLY A 188 -15.90 12.27 9.12
C GLY A 188 -15.98 11.57 7.76
N ILE A 189 -15.14 10.58 7.46
CA ILE A 189 -15.27 9.76 6.24
C ILE A 189 -16.33 8.68 6.46
N THR A 190 -17.53 8.86 5.88
CA THR A 190 -18.57 7.84 5.81
C THR A 190 -18.46 7.05 4.50
N GLY A 191 -18.04 5.79 4.55
CA GLY A 191 -17.95 4.90 3.39
C GLY A 191 -16.70 4.00 3.37
N PRO A 192 -16.54 3.15 2.34
CA PRO A 192 -15.34 2.34 2.16
C PRO A 192 -14.11 3.24 2.02
N ARG A 193 -13.16 3.09 2.95
CA ARG A 193 -12.00 3.96 3.11
C ARG A 193 -10.96 3.82 2.00
N PHE A 194 -10.96 2.74 1.24
CA PHE A 194 -10.00 2.49 0.16
C PHE A 194 -10.75 1.86 -1.01
N ARG A 195 -10.64 2.48 -2.17
CA ARG A 195 -11.38 2.09 -3.38
C ARG A 195 -10.44 2.09 -4.57
N GLU A 196 -10.54 1.07 -5.41
CA GLU A 196 -9.80 1.02 -6.66
C GLU A 196 -10.23 2.16 -7.60
N ALA A 197 -9.26 2.90 -8.14
CA ALA A 197 -9.50 3.97 -9.09
C ALA A 197 -10.10 3.39 -10.39
N ALA A 198 -11.25 3.91 -10.80
CA ALA A 198 -11.96 3.40 -11.97
C ALA A 198 -11.13 3.52 -13.25
N GLY A 199 -11.25 2.53 -14.13
CA GLY A 199 -10.49 2.47 -15.38
C GLY A 199 -9.00 2.14 -15.21
N THR A 200 -8.49 2.07 -13.97
CA THR A 200 -7.16 1.50 -13.72
C THR A 200 -7.30 -0.02 -13.67
N LEU A 201 -6.45 -0.72 -14.42
CA LEU A 201 -6.35 -2.17 -14.30
C LEU A 201 -5.42 -2.47 -13.14
N ARG A 202 -5.91 -3.25 -12.17
CA ARG A 202 -5.04 -3.86 -11.17
C ARG A 202 -3.94 -4.70 -11.84
N GLU A 203 -2.74 -4.57 -11.31
CA GLU A 203 -1.57 -5.28 -11.77
C GLU A 203 -1.35 -6.50 -10.86
N LYS A 204 -1.22 -7.70 -11.44
CA LYS A 204 -0.96 -8.88 -10.63
C LYS A 204 0.47 -8.86 -10.12
N VAL A 205 0.64 -8.75 -8.80
CA VAL A 205 1.95 -8.74 -8.13
C VAL A 205 2.41 -10.16 -7.82
N GLY A 206 1.47 -11.03 -7.45
CA GLY A 206 1.81 -12.39 -7.06
C GLY A 206 0.63 -13.34 -7.03
N ARG A 207 0.94 -14.62 -6.85
CA ARG A 207 -0.03 -15.69 -6.62
C ARG A 207 0.47 -16.55 -5.48
N GLY A 208 -0.24 -16.53 -4.35
CA GLY A 208 -0.05 -17.48 -3.26
C GLY A 208 -0.83 -18.78 -3.50
N ALA A 209 -0.77 -19.70 -2.53
CA ALA A 209 -1.51 -20.96 -2.58
C ALA A 209 -3.05 -20.72 -2.59
N SER A 210 -3.51 -19.78 -1.76
CA SER A 210 -4.94 -19.51 -1.53
C SER A 210 -5.47 -18.24 -2.22
N ALA A 211 -4.59 -17.27 -2.53
CA ALA A 211 -4.99 -15.93 -2.97
C ALA A 211 -4.13 -15.40 -4.13
N SER A 212 -4.70 -14.51 -4.94
CA SER A 212 -3.92 -13.67 -5.86
C SER A 212 -3.75 -12.28 -5.25
N VAL A 213 -2.55 -11.72 -5.34
CA VAL A 213 -2.26 -10.39 -4.81
C VAL A 213 -2.10 -9.44 -5.99
N TYR A 214 -2.81 -8.33 -5.92
CA TYR A 214 -2.81 -7.29 -6.95
C TYR A 214 -2.36 -5.96 -6.36
N ARG A 215 -1.68 -5.16 -7.17
CA ARG A 215 -1.44 -3.74 -6.93
C ARG A 215 -2.57 -2.95 -7.57
N ALA A 216 -3.19 -2.10 -6.78
CA ALA A 216 -4.25 -1.18 -7.21
C ALA A 216 -3.91 0.25 -6.80
N VAL A 217 -4.60 1.22 -7.40
CA VAL A 217 -4.46 2.64 -7.06
C VAL A 217 -5.70 3.07 -6.32
N ASP A 218 -5.52 3.75 -5.20
CA ASP A 218 -6.65 4.29 -4.46
C ASP A 218 -7.23 5.53 -5.15
N GLU A 219 -8.57 5.54 -5.29
CA GLU A 219 -9.33 6.57 -6.00
C GLU A 219 -9.20 7.98 -5.41
N GLU A 220 -8.94 8.12 -4.11
CA GLU A 220 -8.94 9.44 -3.45
C GLU A 220 -7.52 9.97 -3.29
N SER A 221 -6.64 9.12 -2.77
CA SER A 221 -5.27 9.50 -2.40
C SER A 221 -4.30 9.40 -3.57
N GLY A 222 -4.60 8.58 -4.58
CA GLY A 222 -3.69 8.25 -5.68
C GLY A 222 -2.54 7.32 -5.31
N HIS A 223 -2.45 6.88 -4.05
CA HIS A 223 -1.41 5.96 -3.61
C HIS A 223 -1.73 4.52 -4.02
N ALA A 224 -0.68 3.72 -4.21
CA ALA A 224 -0.83 2.31 -4.47
C ALA A 224 -1.13 1.53 -3.17
N PHE A 225 -2.01 0.54 -3.27
CA PHE A 225 -2.30 -0.42 -2.21
C PHE A 225 -2.36 -1.85 -2.77
N ALA A 226 -2.30 -2.84 -1.90
CA ALA A 226 -2.40 -4.25 -2.25
C ALA A 226 -3.83 -4.76 -2.04
N ILE A 227 -4.30 -5.58 -2.99
CA ILE A 227 -5.56 -6.33 -2.90
C ILE A 227 -5.21 -7.81 -2.86
N LYS A 228 -5.42 -8.47 -1.72
CA LYS A 228 -5.40 -9.94 -1.61
C LYS A 228 -6.80 -10.44 -1.98
N ALA A 229 -6.94 -11.04 -3.16
CA ALA A 229 -8.22 -11.53 -3.67
C ALA A 229 -8.29 -13.06 -3.62
N VAL A 230 -9.38 -13.57 -3.04
CA VAL A 230 -9.66 -15.00 -2.91
C VAL A 230 -10.92 -15.31 -3.73
N ALA A 231 -10.74 -16.01 -4.84
CA ALA A 231 -11.83 -16.41 -5.71
C ALA A 231 -12.55 -17.64 -5.16
N ARG A 232 -13.89 -17.61 -5.11
CA ARG A 232 -14.70 -18.81 -4.86
C ARG A 232 -14.68 -19.67 -6.12
N LYS A 233 -14.07 -20.86 -6.09
CA LYS A 233 -14.04 -21.73 -7.27
C LYS A 233 -15.29 -22.62 -7.36
N THR A 234 -15.92 -22.94 -6.23
CA THR A 234 -17.15 -23.74 -6.19
C THR A 234 -18.09 -23.29 -5.05
N PRO A 235 -19.41 -23.58 -5.14
CA PRO A 235 -20.35 -23.36 -4.03
C PRO A 235 -19.98 -24.13 -2.75
N ALA A 236 -19.36 -25.31 -2.88
CA ALA A 236 -18.91 -26.12 -1.75
C ALA A 236 -17.72 -25.50 -1.01
N GLU A 237 -16.85 -24.78 -1.72
CA GLU A 237 -15.72 -24.04 -1.13
C GLU A 237 -16.14 -22.67 -0.56
N ALA A 238 -17.37 -22.21 -0.84
CA ALA A 238 -17.80 -20.85 -0.50
C ALA A 238 -17.89 -20.60 1.02
N LEU A 239 -18.37 -21.58 1.80
CA LEU A 239 -18.50 -21.46 3.26
C LEU A 239 -17.14 -21.43 3.96
N PRO A 240 -16.23 -22.42 3.74
CA PRO A 240 -14.91 -22.41 4.40
C PRO A 240 -14.03 -21.21 4.00
N ILE A 241 -14.11 -20.76 2.74
CA ILE A 241 -13.37 -19.56 2.28
C ILE A 241 -13.92 -18.30 2.95
N SER A 242 -15.25 -18.17 3.05
CA SER A 242 -15.87 -17.02 3.74
C SER A 242 -15.49 -16.98 5.21
N ASP A 243 -15.44 -18.12 5.89
CA ASP A 243 -15.10 -18.18 7.31
C ASP A 243 -13.62 -17.85 7.56
N ARG A 244 -12.70 -18.41 6.76
CA ARG A 244 -11.26 -18.05 6.84
C ARG A 244 -11.01 -16.58 6.57
N PHE A 245 -11.69 -16.03 5.57
CA PHE A 245 -11.59 -14.62 5.23
C PHE A 245 -12.11 -13.72 6.35
N LYS A 246 -13.33 -13.99 6.84
CA LYS A 246 -13.93 -13.22 7.93
C LYS A 246 -13.04 -13.29 9.16
N HIS A 247 -12.46 -14.46 9.41
CA HIS A 247 -11.51 -14.66 10.50
C HIS A 247 -10.25 -13.80 10.35
N GLU A 248 -9.60 -13.81 9.17
CA GLU A 248 -8.42 -12.97 8.90
C GLU A 248 -8.76 -11.47 9.04
N VAL A 249 -9.89 -11.02 8.48
CA VAL A 249 -10.36 -9.64 8.60
C VAL A 249 -10.67 -9.26 10.05
N ASN A 250 -11.36 -10.12 10.79
CA ASN A 250 -11.70 -9.87 12.19
C ASN A 250 -10.44 -9.72 13.05
N ILE A 251 -9.49 -10.65 12.93
CA ILE A 251 -8.20 -10.56 13.62
C ILE A 251 -7.50 -9.25 13.23
N LEU A 252 -7.25 -9.00 11.95
CA LEU A 252 -6.53 -7.81 11.51
C LEU A 252 -7.23 -6.49 11.87
N SER A 253 -8.55 -6.49 12.06
CA SER A 253 -9.31 -5.30 12.45
C SER A 253 -9.06 -4.87 13.90
N GLU A 254 -8.66 -5.80 14.77
CA GLU A 254 -8.38 -5.57 16.18
C GLU A 254 -6.91 -5.23 16.44
N LEU A 255 -6.02 -5.58 15.51
CA LEU A 255 -4.57 -5.39 15.67
C LEU A 255 -4.13 -3.97 15.27
N LYS A 256 -3.34 -3.34 16.15
CA LYS A 256 -2.72 -2.02 15.90
C LYS A 256 -1.29 -2.02 16.44
N HIS A 257 -0.35 -2.38 15.57
CA HIS A 257 1.07 -2.44 15.91
C HIS A 257 1.92 -2.05 14.69
N GLU A 258 3.07 -1.40 14.90
CA GLU A 258 3.89 -0.90 13.79
C GLU A 258 4.58 -2.01 12.99
N ASN A 259 4.79 -3.18 13.61
CA ASN A 259 5.37 -4.37 13.00
C ASN A 259 4.31 -5.41 12.59
N ILE A 260 3.03 -5.02 12.47
CA ILE A 260 1.95 -5.85 11.94
C ILE A 260 1.27 -5.10 10.79
N ILE A 261 1.01 -5.80 9.68
CA ILE A 261 0.35 -5.19 8.51
C ILE A 261 -1.03 -4.65 8.90
N LYS A 262 -1.30 -3.39 8.58
CA LYS A 262 -2.58 -2.75 8.89
C LYS A 262 -3.66 -3.17 7.90
N LEU A 263 -4.84 -3.55 8.37
CA LEU A 263 -6.02 -3.67 7.51
C LEU A 263 -6.46 -2.29 7.03
N LEU A 264 -6.48 -2.08 5.70
CA LEU A 264 -7.03 -0.85 5.12
C LEU A 264 -8.54 -0.94 4.94
N GLY A 265 -9.02 -2.12 4.60
CA GLY A 265 -10.44 -2.40 4.40
C GLY A 265 -10.65 -3.75 3.73
N HIS A 266 -11.89 -4.04 3.37
CA HIS A 266 -12.25 -5.24 2.66
C HIS A 266 -13.45 -5.02 1.75
N ALA A 267 -13.63 -5.89 0.76
CA ALA A 267 -14.79 -5.88 -0.13
C ALA A 267 -15.21 -7.30 -0.51
N GLU A 268 -16.50 -7.48 -0.80
CA GLU A 268 -17.03 -8.69 -1.43
C GLU A 268 -17.58 -8.29 -2.80
N LEU A 269 -17.01 -8.85 -3.86
CA LEU A 269 -17.43 -8.57 -5.23
C LEU A 269 -18.72 -9.34 -5.58
N PRO A 270 -19.51 -8.88 -6.57
CA PRO A 270 -20.74 -9.57 -6.99
C PRO A 270 -20.52 -11.03 -7.44
N ASN A 271 -19.32 -11.38 -7.90
CA ASN A 271 -18.96 -12.76 -8.26
C ASN A 271 -18.55 -13.62 -7.05
N GLY A 272 -18.71 -13.11 -5.82
CA GLY A 272 -18.35 -13.77 -4.57
C GLY A 272 -16.87 -13.76 -4.23
N THR A 273 -16.00 -13.15 -5.07
CA THR A 273 -14.59 -12.95 -4.73
C THR A 273 -14.50 -12.01 -3.55
N ILE A 274 -13.69 -12.38 -2.56
CA ILE A 274 -13.49 -11.56 -1.38
C ILE A 274 -12.10 -10.94 -1.42
N GLU A 275 -12.03 -9.66 -1.05
CA GLU A 275 -10.85 -8.81 -1.19
C GLU A 275 -10.45 -8.23 0.17
N ILE A 276 -9.18 -8.39 0.55
CA ILE A 276 -8.56 -7.68 1.68
C ILE A 276 -7.67 -6.59 1.11
N HIS A 277 -7.87 -5.36 1.56
CA HIS A 277 -7.06 -4.20 1.18
C HIS A 277 -5.96 -3.99 2.23
N LEU A 278 -4.71 -4.00 1.79
CA LEU A 278 -3.53 -3.89 2.63
C LEU A 278 -2.58 -2.81 2.08
N PRO A 279 -1.71 -2.21 2.90
CA PRO A 279 -0.61 -1.40 2.40
C PRO A 279 0.22 -2.17 1.38
N LEU A 280 0.55 -1.54 0.26
CA LEU A 280 1.50 -2.15 -0.68
C LEU A 280 2.90 -2.10 -0.08
N ARG A 281 3.61 -3.23 -0.15
CA ARG A 281 5.01 -3.36 0.25
C ARG A 281 5.83 -3.80 -0.96
N PRO A 282 7.04 -3.24 -1.16
CA PRO A 282 7.88 -3.57 -2.32
C PRO A 282 8.39 -5.01 -2.32
N GLY A 283 8.40 -5.67 -1.16
CA GLY A 283 8.83 -7.06 -1.04
C GLY A 283 8.62 -7.61 0.36
N ASN A 284 9.17 -8.80 0.58
CA ASN A 284 9.23 -9.50 1.85
C ASN A 284 10.67 -9.91 2.19
N LEU A 285 10.88 -10.46 3.37
CA LEU A 285 12.20 -10.80 3.87
C LEU A 285 12.92 -11.79 2.94
N ARG A 286 12.18 -12.76 2.36
CA ARG A 286 12.71 -13.66 1.33
C ARG A 286 13.27 -12.88 0.14
N SER A 287 12.51 -11.91 -0.38
CA SER A 287 12.91 -11.14 -1.55
C SER A 287 14.18 -10.30 -1.32
N ILE A 288 14.41 -9.84 -0.08
CA ILE A 288 15.63 -9.12 0.30
C ILE A 288 16.86 -10.00 0.11
N ILE A 289 16.87 -11.18 0.73
CA ILE A 289 18.04 -12.06 0.70
C ILE A 289 18.29 -12.73 -0.65
N THR A 290 17.24 -12.90 -1.47
CA THR A 290 17.39 -13.41 -2.84
C THR A 290 17.77 -12.32 -3.85
N SER A 291 17.88 -11.07 -3.40
CA SER A 291 18.27 -9.96 -4.25
C SER A 291 19.72 -10.14 -4.72
N PRO A 292 20.04 -9.92 -6.00
CA PRO A 292 21.41 -9.99 -6.51
C PRO A 292 22.34 -8.94 -5.89
N ASN A 293 21.79 -7.92 -5.23
CA ASN A 293 22.54 -6.89 -4.53
C ASN A 293 22.74 -7.20 -3.04
N TRP A 294 22.16 -8.30 -2.53
CA TRP A 294 22.33 -8.70 -1.13
C TRP A 294 23.74 -9.23 -0.91
N ARG A 295 24.34 -8.88 0.23
CA ARG A 295 25.69 -9.30 0.60
C ARG A 295 25.65 -10.03 1.93
N GLN A 296 26.46 -11.08 2.03
CA GLN A 296 26.56 -11.90 3.25
C GLN A 296 27.00 -11.08 4.48
N GLU A 297 27.78 -10.01 4.27
CA GLU A 297 28.19 -9.07 5.33
C GLU A 297 27.02 -8.31 5.97
N ASP A 298 25.86 -8.25 5.31
CA ASP A 298 24.65 -7.60 5.81
C ASP A 298 23.73 -8.54 6.61
N ASP A 299 24.01 -9.86 6.64
CA ASP A 299 23.17 -10.88 7.28
C ASP A 299 22.92 -10.59 8.76
N ASP A 300 23.97 -10.37 9.54
CA ASP A 300 23.87 -10.15 10.99
C ASP A 300 23.00 -8.93 11.30
N LYS A 301 23.15 -7.87 10.51
CA LYS A 301 22.37 -6.64 10.65
C LYS A 301 20.90 -6.86 10.28
N LEU A 302 20.63 -7.60 9.20
CA LEU A 302 19.27 -7.97 8.81
C LEU A 302 18.61 -8.86 9.86
N CYS A 303 19.31 -9.89 10.32
CA CYS A 303 18.84 -10.83 11.33
C CYS A 303 18.52 -10.11 12.62
N LYS A 304 19.42 -9.26 13.13
CA LYS A 304 19.19 -8.48 14.37
C LYS A 304 17.99 -7.54 14.23
N SER A 305 17.89 -6.81 13.12
CA SER A 305 16.77 -5.88 12.88
C SER A 305 15.44 -6.60 12.73
N THR A 306 15.42 -7.71 11.99
CA THR A 306 14.23 -8.55 11.81
C THR A 306 13.80 -9.19 13.13
N MET A 307 14.76 -9.75 13.89
CA MET A 307 14.51 -10.39 15.19
C MET A 307 13.86 -9.40 16.15
N SER A 308 14.45 -8.22 16.35
CA SER A 308 13.90 -7.19 17.23
C SER A 308 12.46 -6.82 16.85
N GLN A 309 12.22 -6.44 15.60
CA GLN A 309 10.91 -5.98 15.13
C GLN A 309 9.83 -7.08 15.17
N MET A 310 10.21 -8.33 14.86
CA MET A 310 9.28 -9.46 14.92
C MET A 310 9.00 -9.88 16.36
N LEU A 311 9.96 -9.79 17.27
CA LEU A 311 9.70 -10.01 18.70
C LEU A 311 8.70 -8.99 19.24
N CYS A 312 8.77 -7.71 18.84
CA CYS A 312 7.75 -6.72 19.20
C CYS A 312 6.35 -7.14 18.70
N ALA A 313 6.25 -7.57 17.43
CA ALA A 313 4.98 -8.07 16.88
C ALA A 313 4.45 -9.31 17.61
N LEU A 314 5.33 -10.26 17.94
CA LEU A 314 4.95 -11.51 18.59
C LEU A 314 4.59 -11.33 20.06
N ASP A 315 5.27 -10.42 20.76
CA ASP A 315 4.89 -10.00 22.11
C ASP A 315 3.49 -9.38 22.12
N TYR A 316 3.24 -8.45 21.18
CA TYR A 316 1.92 -7.87 21.01
C TYR A 316 0.86 -8.94 20.80
N LEU A 317 1.05 -9.89 19.87
CA LEU A 317 0.11 -10.98 19.66
C LEU A 317 -0.10 -11.85 20.90
N ALA A 318 0.99 -12.18 21.62
CA ALA A 318 0.93 -13.00 22.83
C ALA A 318 0.11 -12.34 23.93
N VAL A 319 0.21 -11.01 24.12
CA VAL A 319 -0.61 -10.25 25.09
C VAL A 319 -2.11 -10.33 24.77
N TYR A 320 -2.48 -10.37 23.48
CA TYR A 320 -3.86 -10.58 23.04
C TYR A 320 -4.27 -12.06 22.98
N GLY A 321 -3.40 -12.97 23.41
CA GLY A 321 -3.64 -14.42 23.38
C GLY A 321 -3.77 -14.97 21.96
N LEU A 322 -3.15 -14.32 20.97
CA LEU A 322 -3.15 -14.68 19.57
C LEU A 322 -1.83 -15.38 19.19
N CYS A 323 -1.94 -16.39 18.34
CA CYS A 323 -0.81 -17.00 17.66
C CYS A 323 -0.95 -16.77 16.15
N HIS A 324 0.14 -16.40 15.46
CA HIS A 324 0.19 -16.23 14.01
C HIS A 324 0.21 -17.58 13.27
N ARG A 325 1.02 -18.53 13.73
CA ARG A 325 1.16 -19.91 13.25
C ARG A 325 1.78 -20.13 11.87
N ASP A 326 2.17 -19.07 11.16
CA ASP A 326 2.91 -19.18 9.90
C ASP A 326 3.99 -18.09 9.75
N VAL A 327 4.78 -17.86 10.80
CA VAL A 327 5.93 -16.94 10.75
C VAL A 327 7.02 -17.56 9.86
N LYS A 328 7.34 -16.87 8.75
CA LYS A 328 8.33 -17.28 7.75
C LYS A 328 8.79 -16.08 6.91
N PRO A 329 9.91 -16.18 6.16
CA PRO A 329 10.44 -15.05 5.40
C PRO A 329 9.45 -14.43 4.39
N GLU A 330 8.55 -15.22 3.82
CA GLU A 330 7.57 -14.74 2.84
C GLU A 330 6.46 -13.88 3.47
N ASN A 331 6.19 -14.07 4.76
CA ASN A 331 5.12 -13.42 5.52
C ASN A 331 5.62 -12.19 6.31
N ILE A 332 6.91 -11.87 6.25
CA ILE A 332 7.48 -10.66 6.85
C ILE A 332 7.70 -9.64 5.74
N LEU A 333 6.77 -8.70 5.59
CA LEU A 333 6.82 -7.66 4.57
C LEU A 333 7.83 -6.56 4.93
N CYS A 334 8.43 -5.96 3.90
CA CYS A 334 9.54 -5.03 4.06
C CYS A 334 9.17 -3.64 3.53
N LEU A 335 9.43 -2.61 4.33
CA LEU A 335 9.30 -1.21 3.96
C LEU A 335 10.65 -0.51 4.12
N PRO A 336 11.35 -0.17 3.02
CA PRO A 336 12.61 0.59 3.08
C PRO A 336 12.40 1.94 3.74
N LEU A 337 13.32 2.33 4.64
CA LEU A 337 13.27 3.60 5.34
C LEU A 337 14.17 4.65 4.66
N PRO A 338 13.79 5.94 4.63
CA PRO A 338 14.60 7.00 4.02
C PRO A 338 16.01 7.15 4.61
N ALA A 339 16.17 6.85 5.90
CA ALA A 339 17.44 6.90 6.63
C ALA A 339 18.32 5.64 6.44
N GLY A 340 17.88 4.70 5.59
CA GLY A 340 18.48 3.37 5.46
C GLY A 340 17.84 2.33 6.37
N GLY A 341 17.98 1.06 6.00
CA GLY A 341 17.32 -0.07 6.70
C GLY A 341 15.87 -0.28 6.28
N HIS A 342 15.19 -1.18 7.01
CA HIS A 342 13.82 -1.60 6.71
C HIS A 342 12.97 -1.63 7.98
N ARG A 343 11.72 -1.18 7.86
CA ARG A 343 10.64 -1.59 8.76
C ARG A 343 10.08 -2.92 8.27
N PHE A 344 9.92 -3.85 9.19
CA PHE A 344 9.33 -5.16 8.95
C PHE A 344 7.94 -5.24 9.54
N GLU A 345 7.01 -5.79 8.77
CA GLU A 345 5.61 -5.95 9.15
C GLU A 345 5.19 -7.40 8.93
N LEU A 346 4.76 -8.07 9.99
CA LEU A 346 4.20 -9.41 9.92
C LEU A 346 2.84 -9.35 9.19
N ALA A 347 2.64 -10.24 8.23
CA ALA A 347 1.45 -10.32 7.40
C ALA A 347 0.99 -11.77 7.24
N ASP A 348 -0.18 -11.94 6.60
CA ASP A 348 -0.83 -13.21 6.32
C ASP A 348 -1.39 -13.93 7.57
N PHE A 349 -2.44 -13.35 8.14
CA PHE A 349 -3.11 -13.84 9.34
C PHE A 349 -4.18 -14.91 9.03
N GLU A 350 -4.14 -15.54 7.85
CA GLU A 350 -5.10 -16.58 7.45
C GLU A 350 -5.11 -17.78 8.43
N LEU A 351 -3.95 -18.08 9.02
CA LEU A 351 -3.79 -19.15 10.01
C LEU A 351 -3.79 -18.65 11.45
N ALA A 352 -3.87 -17.35 11.70
CA ALA A 352 -3.82 -16.83 13.06
C ALA A 352 -5.00 -17.34 13.90
N VAL A 353 -4.87 -17.49 15.21
CA VAL A 353 -5.97 -17.94 16.08
C VAL A 353 -5.77 -17.49 17.51
N HIS A 354 -6.86 -17.30 18.25
CA HIS A 354 -6.76 -17.21 19.71
C HIS A 354 -6.37 -18.56 20.28
N ILE A 355 -5.41 -18.57 21.21
CA ILE A 355 -4.88 -19.82 21.75
C ILE A 355 -5.96 -20.68 22.43
N SER A 356 -6.99 -20.06 23.02
CA SER A 356 -8.15 -20.75 23.59
C SER A 356 -9.00 -21.52 22.59
N LYS A 357 -8.85 -21.23 21.29
CA LYS A 357 -9.54 -21.88 20.17
C LYS A 357 -8.58 -22.61 19.24
N ALA A 358 -7.32 -22.76 19.65
CA ALA A 358 -6.29 -23.38 18.82
C ALA A 358 -6.53 -24.89 18.73
N GLU A 359 -7.13 -25.31 17.62
CA GLU A 359 -7.32 -26.71 17.26
C GLU A 359 -6.60 -27.03 15.95
N GLY A 360 -6.18 -28.29 15.80
CA GLY A 360 -5.54 -28.80 14.59
C GLY A 360 -4.08 -28.36 14.39
N HIS A 361 -3.49 -28.85 13.31
CA HIS A 361 -2.09 -28.64 12.94
C HIS A 361 -2.03 -27.92 11.60
N CYS A 362 -1.33 -26.80 11.52
CA CYS A 362 -1.21 -25.96 10.33
C CYS A 362 0.11 -25.18 10.31
N GLY A 363 0.37 -24.50 9.20
CA GLY A 363 1.59 -23.73 8.98
C GLY A 363 2.59 -24.46 8.08
N THR A 364 3.63 -23.74 7.72
CA THR A 364 4.68 -24.25 6.83
C THR A 364 5.63 -25.15 7.63
N LYS A 365 5.65 -26.45 7.30
CA LYS A 365 6.40 -27.53 7.98
C LYS A 365 7.85 -27.15 8.37
N THR A 366 8.53 -26.40 7.51
CA THR A 366 9.92 -25.96 7.69
C THR A 366 10.13 -25.10 8.95
N TYR A 367 9.15 -24.28 9.32
CA TYR A 367 9.24 -23.33 10.43
C TYR A 367 8.40 -23.75 11.64
N GLN A 368 7.69 -24.87 11.54
CA GLN A 368 6.68 -25.28 12.51
C GLN A 368 7.32 -25.78 13.83
N ALA A 369 6.82 -25.28 14.96
CA ALA A 369 7.22 -25.74 16.29
C ALA A 369 6.75 -27.19 16.58
N PRO A 370 7.44 -27.94 17.45
CA PRO A 370 7.11 -29.35 17.74
C PRO A 370 5.67 -29.58 18.20
N GLU A 371 5.12 -28.70 19.03
CA GLU A 371 3.75 -28.74 19.54
C GLU A 371 2.68 -28.43 18.47
N SER A 372 3.08 -27.85 17.34
CA SER A 372 2.18 -27.50 16.24
C SER A 372 2.12 -28.60 15.16
N HIS A 373 3.00 -29.60 15.25
CA HIS A 373 3.00 -30.78 14.37
C HIS A 373 2.07 -31.87 14.92
N PRO A 374 1.44 -32.72 14.09
CA PRO A 374 0.55 -33.81 14.54
C PRO A 374 1.15 -34.80 15.54
N SER A 375 2.47 -34.91 15.59
CA SER A 375 3.20 -35.76 16.54
C SER A 375 3.64 -35.00 17.81
N GLY A 376 3.17 -33.76 17.99
CA GLY A 376 3.47 -32.91 19.13
C GLY A 376 2.95 -33.51 20.43
N LYS A 377 3.69 -33.30 21.52
CA LYS A 377 3.37 -33.84 22.86
C LYS A 377 2.88 -32.79 23.84
N PHE A 378 3.02 -31.51 23.48
CA PHE A 378 2.73 -30.37 24.32
C PHE A 378 1.53 -29.60 23.75
N PRO A 379 0.77 -28.88 24.59
CA PRO A 379 -0.26 -27.97 24.12
C PRO A 379 0.36 -26.82 23.30
N GLN A 380 -0.42 -26.27 22.38
CA GLN A 380 -0.02 -25.07 21.65
C GLN A 380 0.05 -23.88 22.61
N SER A 381 0.96 -22.94 22.32
CA SER A 381 1.11 -21.67 23.03
C SER A 381 1.62 -20.59 22.08
N PRO A 382 1.51 -19.28 22.38
CA PRO A 382 2.09 -18.22 21.56
C PRO A 382 3.61 -18.38 21.32
N LYS A 383 4.31 -19.10 22.22
CA LYS A 383 5.75 -19.39 22.08
C LYS A 383 6.07 -20.27 20.87
N MET A 384 5.08 -20.87 20.20
CA MET A 384 5.28 -21.53 18.91
C MET A 384 5.77 -20.57 17.82
N ASP A 385 5.30 -19.32 17.85
CA ASP A 385 5.74 -18.31 16.87
C ASP A 385 7.17 -17.85 17.13
N VAL A 386 7.65 -17.92 18.39
CA VAL A 386 9.05 -17.68 18.75
C VAL A 386 9.94 -18.75 18.12
N TRP A 387 9.56 -20.03 18.18
CA TRP A 387 10.28 -21.09 17.46
C TRP A 387 10.29 -20.83 15.95
N SER A 388 9.15 -20.49 15.37
CA SER A 388 9.05 -20.18 13.94
C SER A 388 9.90 -18.99 13.53
N LEU A 389 10.03 -17.97 14.39
CA LEU A 389 10.93 -16.85 14.17
C LEU A 389 12.40 -17.29 14.18
N PHE A 390 12.82 -18.17 15.11
CA PHE A 390 14.19 -18.70 15.08
C PHE A 390 14.49 -19.42 13.76
N ALA A 391 13.59 -20.31 13.33
CA ALA A 391 13.73 -21.01 12.05
C ALA A 391 13.76 -20.03 10.87
N THR A 392 12.93 -18.99 10.91
CA THR A 392 12.91 -17.91 9.91
C THR A 392 14.25 -17.19 9.83
N ILE A 393 14.85 -16.86 10.97
CA ILE A 393 16.14 -16.16 11.04
C ILE A 393 17.29 -17.08 10.60
N ALA A 394 17.24 -18.37 10.94
CA ALA A 394 18.22 -19.34 10.47
C ALA A 394 18.23 -19.49 8.94
N ASP A 395 17.03 -19.56 8.33
CA ASP A 395 16.86 -19.67 6.87
C ASP A 395 17.46 -18.50 6.09
N ILE A 396 17.39 -17.30 6.65
CA ILE A 396 17.84 -16.10 5.94
C ILE A 396 19.34 -15.80 6.13
N HIS A 397 20.05 -16.63 6.89
CA HIS A 397 21.44 -16.40 7.22
C HIS A 397 22.35 -17.40 6.50
N HIS A 398 23.28 -16.89 5.70
CA HIS A 398 24.20 -17.67 4.87
C HIS A 398 25.12 -18.61 5.66
N ARG A 399 25.27 -18.44 6.99
CA ARG A 399 25.99 -19.39 7.84
C ARG A 399 25.28 -20.76 7.92
N PHE A 400 23.98 -20.79 7.65
CA PHE A 400 23.13 -21.99 7.72
C PHE A 400 22.52 -22.30 6.36
N ASP A 401 23.33 -22.25 5.30
CA ASP A 401 22.91 -22.50 3.91
C ASP A 401 22.31 -23.89 3.65
N GLU A 402 22.62 -24.88 4.50
CA GLU A 402 21.97 -26.20 4.51
C GLU A 402 20.51 -26.17 5.04
N PHE A 403 20.07 -25.05 5.62
CA PHE A 403 18.72 -24.80 6.07
C PHE A 403 18.04 -23.74 5.17
N PRO A 404 16.81 -23.98 4.69
CA PRO A 404 15.94 -25.10 5.01
C PRO A 404 16.34 -26.39 4.27
N PRO A 405 16.13 -27.57 4.88
CA PRO A 405 16.37 -28.82 4.18
C PRO A 405 15.43 -28.96 2.97
N PRO A 406 15.72 -29.88 2.03
CA PRO A 406 14.89 -30.11 0.85
C PRO A 406 13.41 -30.29 1.21
N SER A 407 12.50 -29.82 0.36
CA SER A 407 11.05 -29.78 0.64
C SER A 407 10.42 -31.14 0.95
N ASN A 408 11.03 -32.25 0.51
CA ASN A 408 10.61 -33.62 0.79
C ASN A 408 11.14 -34.18 2.12
N ALA A 409 11.98 -33.43 2.84
CA ALA A 409 12.55 -33.86 4.12
C ALA A 409 11.46 -34.13 5.16
N SER A 410 11.68 -35.14 6.02
CA SER A 410 10.77 -35.44 7.13
C SER A 410 10.76 -34.30 8.16
N TYR A 411 9.66 -34.17 8.91
CA TYR A 411 9.59 -33.15 9.96
C TYR A 411 10.67 -33.36 11.03
N SER A 412 10.98 -34.62 11.34
CA SER A 412 12.06 -34.98 12.26
C SER A 412 13.43 -34.48 11.79
N ASN A 413 13.68 -34.44 10.48
CA ASN A 413 14.92 -33.88 9.92
C ASN A 413 14.95 -32.36 10.05
N VAL A 414 13.87 -31.67 9.67
CA VAL A 414 13.72 -30.22 9.86
C VAL A 414 13.99 -29.84 11.33
N ARG A 415 13.30 -30.51 12.26
CA ARG A 415 13.44 -30.29 13.70
C ARG A 415 14.88 -30.50 14.18
N ARG A 416 15.55 -31.57 13.71
CA ARG A 416 16.95 -31.84 14.07
C ARG A 416 17.90 -30.76 13.56
N SER A 417 17.67 -30.24 12.35
CA SER A 417 18.47 -29.14 11.80
C SER A 417 18.31 -27.87 12.64
N ILE A 418 17.08 -27.49 13.02
CA ILE A 418 16.84 -26.30 13.86
C ILE A 418 17.55 -26.43 15.22
N VAL A 419 17.44 -27.59 15.88
CA VAL A 419 18.13 -27.86 17.15
C VAL A 419 19.65 -27.83 17.00
N ALA A 420 20.20 -28.37 15.90
CA ALA A 420 21.64 -28.32 15.64
C ALA A 420 22.14 -26.87 15.43
N ILE A 421 21.35 -26.04 14.73
CA ILE A 421 21.65 -24.62 14.54
C ILE A 421 21.67 -23.89 15.90
N ALA A 422 20.71 -24.16 16.77
CA ALA A 422 20.66 -23.58 18.12
C ALA A 422 21.91 -23.90 18.96
N GLN A 423 22.48 -25.10 18.81
CA GLN A 423 23.71 -25.49 19.53
C GLN A 423 24.94 -24.68 19.10
N VAL A 424 25.00 -24.22 17.85
CA VAL A 424 26.10 -23.43 17.30
C VAL A 424 25.80 -21.92 17.27
N TRP A 425 24.60 -21.52 17.70
CA TRP A 425 24.13 -20.14 17.83
C TRP A 425 23.52 -19.87 19.21
N PRO A 426 24.36 -19.77 20.27
CA PRO A 426 23.88 -19.75 21.66
C PRO A 426 23.04 -18.52 22.02
N THR A 427 23.24 -17.39 21.33
CA THR A 427 22.53 -16.12 21.60
C THR A 427 21.00 -16.24 21.60
N PHE A 428 20.46 -17.16 20.79
CA PHE A 428 19.02 -17.35 20.61
C PHE A 428 18.59 -18.81 20.82
N ALA A 429 19.44 -19.63 21.45
CA ALA A 429 19.18 -21.06 21.64
C ALA A 429 17.92 -21.33 22.47
N ASP A 430 17.56 -20.43 23.39
CA ASP A 430 16.39 -20.54 24.25
C ASP A 430 15.05 -20.44 23.48
N MET A 431 15.08 -19.96 22.24
CA MET A 431 13.93 -20.02 21.31
C MET A 431 13.61 -21.45 20.86
N VAL A 432 14.57 -22.38 21.02
CA VAL A 432 14.51 -23.74 20.48
C VAL A 432 14.39 -24.78 21.59
N GLN A 433 13.53 -24.50 22.57
CA GLN A 433 13.14 -25.49 23.58
C GLN A 433 11.92 -26.30 23.09
N GLU A 434 12.02 -27.63 23.13
CA GLU A 434 10.94 -28.50 22.66
C GLU A 434 9.70 -28.41 23.55
N ASN A 435 9.88 -28.26 24.87
CA ASN A 435 8.78 -27.96 25.78
C ASN A 435 8.48 -26.45 25.73
N PRO A 436 7.29 -26.02 25.29
CA PRO A 436 6.93 -24.61 25.24
C PRO A 436 6.99 -23.91 26.60
N ASP A 437 6.78 -24.62 27.70
CA ASP A 437 6.85 -24.04 29.05
C ASP A 437 8.28 -23.58 29.41
N LEU A 438 9.29 -24.27 28.87
CA LEU A 438 10.70 -23.93 29.04
C LEU A 438 11.22 -22.97 27.97
N ARG A 439 10.46 -22.79 26.87
CA ARG A 439 10.84 -21.88 25.80
C ARG A 439 10.69 -20.44 26.28
N VAL A 440 11.66 -19.61 25.96
CA VAL A 440 11.60 -18.18 26.24
C VAL A 440 10.45 -17.53 25.45
N SER A 441 9.78 -16.56 26.07
CA SER A 441 8.75 -15.74 25.41
C SER A 441 9.36 -14.60 24.60
N ALA A 442 8.54 -13.96 23.76
CA ALA A 442 8.97 -12.77 23.03
C ALA A 442 9.32 -11.60 23.97
N ALA A 443 8.49 -11.37 25.01
CA ALA A 443 8.76 -10.37 26.05
C ALA A 443 10.12 -10.56 26.74
N GLU A 444 10.41 -11.80 27.16
CA GLU A 444 11.68 -12.12 27.84
C GLU A 444 12.88 -11.87 26.92
N LEU A 445 12.80 -12.23 25.63
CA LEU A 445 13.85 -11.96 24.66
C LEU A 445 14.05 -10.46 24.40
N LEU A 446 12.97 -9.67 24.38
CA LEU A 446 13.07 -8.21 24.26
C LEU A 446 13.81 -7.63 25.47
N LEU A 447 13.50 -8.10 26.68
CA LEU A 447 14.20 -7.69 27.90
C LEU A 447 15.68 -8.08 27.91
N THR A 448 16.02 -9.30 27.52
CA THR A 448 17.39 -9.81 27.64
C THR A 448 18.32 -9.39 26.50
N ASN A 449 17.78 -9.20 25.29
CA ASN A 449 18.59 -8.99 24.08
C ASN A 449 18.41 -7.61 23.44
N PHE A 450 17.38 -6.86 23.83
CA PHE A 450 17.00 -5.57 23.22
C PHE A 450 16.60 -4.51 24.25
N ASP A 451 17.11 -4.62 25.49
CA ASP A 451 16.90 -3.63 26.57
C ASP A 451 15.42 -3.33 26.88
N GLY A 452 14.50 -4.23 26.52
CA GLY A 452 13.06 -4.05 26.66
C GLY A 452 12.43 -3.10 25.64
N GLU A 453 13.17 -2.65 24.62
CA GLU A 453 12.61 -1.81 23.56
C GLU A 453 11.50 -2.54 22.79
N GLY A 454 10.33 -1.91 22.67
CA GLY A 454 9.20 -2.45 21.91
C GLY A 454 8.35 -3.49 22.65
N LEU A 455 8.52 -3.63 23.97
CA LEU A 455 7.57 -4.37 24.81
C LEU A 455 6.16 -3.76 24.72
N THR A 456 5.17 -4.63 24.69
CA THR A 456 3.75 -4.26 24.69
C THR A 456 3.25 -3.90 26.09
N THR A 457 3.90 -4.43 27.12
CA THR A 457 3.54 -4.27 28.54
C THR A 457 4.32 -3.18 29.24
#